data_AF-A0A7J2JNM4-F1
#
_entry.id   AF-A0A7J2JNM4-F1
#
_cell.length_a   1.000
_cell.length_b   1.000
_cell.length_c   1.000
_cell.angle_alpha   90.00
_cell.angle_beta   90.00
_cell.angle_gamma   90.00
#
_symmetry.space_group_name_H-M   'P 1'
#
loop_
_entity.id
_entity.type
_entity.pdbx_description
1 polymer ?
#
loop_
_entity_poly.entity_id
_entity_poly.type
_entity_poly.pdbx_seq_one_letter_code
_entity_poly.pdbx_strand_id
1 'polypeptide(L)' 'MIASHYAIKEILKDWGDTKVVKERFEELAKRYPEDKEFQEIYNEFKEYLNLSAEKLEKIKMKVHNLEI' A
#
# COMPACT_ATOMS: atom_id res chain seq x y z
N MET A 1 -0.89 -19.90 11.10
CA MET A 1 -1.37 -18.61 10.54
C MET A 1 -2.11 -17.77 11.60
N ILE A 2 -1.51 -17.51 12.76
CA ILE A 2 -2.11 -16.60 13.77
C ILE A 2 -1.50 -15.20 13.66
N ALA A 3 -0.21 -15.13 13.34
CA ALA A 3 0.56 -13.89 13.30
C ALA A 3 0.11 -12.92 12.19
N SER A 4 -0.23 -13.44 11.00
CA SER A 4 -0.78 -12.69 9.87
C SER A 4 -2.15 -12.08 10.16
N HIS A 5 -3.00 -12.78 10.92
CA HIS A 5 -4.32 -12.26 11.29
C HIS A 5 -4.24 -11.09 12.29
N TYR A 6 -3.32 -11.14 13.25
CA TYR A 6 -3.06 -10.00 14.15
C TYR A 6 -2.44 -8.82 13.41
N ALA A 7 -1.49 -9.10 12.50
CA ALA A 7 -0.84 -8.11 11.67
C ALA A 7 -1.83 -7.31 10.80
N ILE A 8 -2.77 -7.99 10.15
CA ILE A 8 -3.82 -7.33 9.34
C ILE A 8 -4.73 -6.47 10.24
N LYS A 9 -5.07 -6.93 11.46
CA LYS A 9 -5.85 -6.11 12.40
C LYS A 9 -5.14 -4.82 12.79
N GLU A 10 -3.82 -4.81 12.90
CA GLU A 10 -3.06 -3.58 13.17
C GLU A 10 -3.08 -2.65 11.97
N ILE A 11 -2.86 -3.17 10.76
CA ILE A 11 -2.96 -2.40 9.51
C ILE A 11 -4.34 -1.73 9.39
N LEU A 12 -5.42 -2.45 9.73
CA LEU A 12 -6.79 -1.92 9.64
C LEU A 12 -7.07 -0.77 10.63
N LYS A 13 -6.35 -0.70 11.77
CA LYS A 13 -6.51 0.42 12.72
C LYS A 13 -5.96 1.73 12.16
N ASP A 14 -4.86 1.65 11.43
CA ASP A 14 -4.17 2.80 10.86
C ASP A 14 -4.60 3.10 9.41
N TRP A 15 -5.67 2.45 8.92
CA TRP A 15 -6.09 2.49 7.50
C TRP A 15 -6.32 3.90 6.93
N GLY A 16 -6.61 4.89 7.78
CA GLY A 16 -6.79 6.28 7.38
C GLY A 16 -5.51 7.00 6.95
N ASP A 17 -4.33 6.46 7.26
CA ASP A 17 -3.04 7.02 6.87
C ASP A 17 -2.30 6.05 5.94
N THR A 18 -2.43 6.29 4.63
CA THR A 18 -1.82 5.46 3.58
C THR A 18 -0.31 5.29 3.75
N LYS A 19 0.40 6.27 4.34
CA LYS A 19 1.84 6.17 4.55
C LYS A 19 2.15 5.17 5.65
N VAL A 20 1.47 5.28 6.79
CA VAL A 20 1.62 4.34 7.91
C VAL A 20 1.22 2.93 7.49
N VAL A 21 0.11 2.79 6.76
CA VAL A 21 -0.36 1.51 6.21
C VAL A 21 0.69 0.87 5.32
N LYS A 22 1.31 1.65 4.43
CA LYS A 22 2.37 1.16 3.55
C LYS A 22 3.59 0.67 4.33
N GLU A 23 4.07 1.46 5.29
CA GLU A 23 5.22 1.08 6.13
C GLU A 23 4.94 -0.22 6.90
N ARG A 24 3.73 -0.37 7.46
CA ARG A 24 3.31 -1.59 8.15
C ARG A 24 3.25 -2.80 7.24
N PHE A 25 2.64 -2.66 6.06
CA PHE A 25 2.61 -3.72 5.06
C PHE A 25 4.03 -4.16 4.65
N GLU A 26 4.96 -3.22 4.45
CA GLU A 26 6.36 -3.51 4.14
C GLU A 26 7.09 -4.24 5.26
N GLU A 27 6.93 -3.80 6.52
CA GLU A 27 7.51 -4.48 7.69
C GLU A 27 6.99 -5.92 7.82
N LEU A 28 5.69 -6.09 7.68
CA LEU A 28 5.02 -7.38 7.84
C LEU A 28 5.34 -8.32 6.69
N ALA A 29 5.46 -7.82 5.46
CA ALA A 29 5.85 -8.62 4.30
C ALA A 29 7.26 -9.20 4.47
N LYS A 30 8.20 -8.42 5.03
CA LYS A 30 9.55 -8.89 5.35
C LYS A 30 9.57 -9.90 6.50
N ARG A 31 8.66 -9.75 7.46
CA ARG A 31 8.56 -10.62 8.64
C ARG A 31 7.90 -11.96 8.32
N TYR A 32 7.00 -11.99 7.34
CA TYR A 32 6.26 -13.18 6.92
C TYR A 32 6.42 -13.45 5.41
N PRO A 33 7.65 -13.74 4.93
CA PRO A 33 7.89 -13.98 3.51
C PRO A 33 7.27 -15.30 3.01
N GLU A 34 7.03 -16.25 3.91
CA GLU A 34 6.45 -17.57 3.59
C GLU A 34 4.91 -17.57 3.61
N ASP A 35 4.28 -16.50 4.10
CA ASP A 35 2.82 -16.37 4.17
C ASP A 35 2.28 -15.89 2.83
N LYS A 36 1.96 -16.85 1.96
CA LYS A 36 1.52 -16.57 0.58
C LYS A 36 0.29 -15.67 0.50
N GLU A 37 -0.70 -15.89 1.38
CA GLU A 37 -1.92 -15.07 1.41
C GLU A 37 -1.59 -13.63 1.77
N PHE A 38 -0.72 -13.41 2.77
CA PHE A 38 -0.27 -12.06 3.11
C PHE A 38 0.52 -11.40 1.97
N GLN A 39 1.42 -12.14 1.31
CA GLN A 39 2.20 -11.62 0.18
C GLN A 39 1.32 -11.25 -1.01
N GLU A 40 0.26 -12.01 -1.28
CA GLU A 40 -0.73 -11.69 -2.32
C GLU A 40 -1.43 -10.36 -2.03
N ILE A 41 -1.99 -10.20 -0.82
CA ILE A 41 -2.64 -8.96 -0.38
C ILE A 41 -1.66 -7.76 -0.45
N TYR A 42 -0.41 -7.96 -0.02
CA TYR A 42 0.61 -6.93 -0.08
C TYR A 42 0.95 -6.51 -1.52
N ASN A 43 1.02 -7.47 -2.45
CA ASN A 43 1.27 -7.18 -3.85
C ASN A 43 0.12 -6.40 -4.49
N GLU A 44 -1.13 -6.79 -4.25
CA GLU A 44 -2.32 -6.05 -4.70
C GLU A 44 -2.31 -4.61 -4.18
N PHE A 45 -1.95 -4.43 -2.90
CA PHE A 45 -1.82 -3.11 -2.29
C PHE A 45 -0.72 -2.26 -2.96
N LYS A 46 0.43 -2.85 -3.31
CA LYS A 46 1.49 -2.13 -4.06
C LYS A 46 1.04 -1.73 -5.46
N GLU A 47 0.34 -2.60 -6.17
CA GLU A 47 -0.18 -2.30 -7.51
C GLU A 47 -1.16 -1.11 -7.45
N TYR A 48 -2.06 -1.11 -6.47
CA TYR A 48 -2.96 0.02 -6.23
C TYR A 48 -2.21 1.35 -6.00
N LEU A 49 -1.15 1.33 -5.20
CA LEU A 49 -0.34 2.53 -4.94
C LEU A 49 0.37 3.04 -6.20
N ASN A 50 0.91 2.13 -7.03
CA ASN A 50 1.56 2.48 -8.29
C ASN A 50 0.55 3.12 -9.26
N LEU A 51 -0.61 2.51 -9.46
CA LEU A 51 -1.68 3.06 -10.30
C LEU A 51 -2.13 4.44 -9.82
N SER A 52 -2.21 4.62 -8.50
CA SER A 52 -2.57 5.91 -7.88
C SER A 52 -1.49 6.97 -8.13
N ALA A 53 -0.21 6.61 -8.04
CA ALA A 53 0.91 7.51 -8.32
C ALA A 53 0.93 7.95 -9.79
N GLU A 54 0.75 7.02 -10.74
CA GLU A 54 0.66 7.35 -12.17
C GLU A 54 -0.52 8.27 -12.48
N LYS A 55 -1.68 8.03 -11.84
CA LYS A 55 -2.86 8.88 -12.00
C LYS A 55 -2.60 10.28 -11.45
N LEU A 56 -1.93 10.39 -10.31
CA LEU A 56 -1.56 11.67 -9.70
C LEU A 56 -0.56 12.43 -10.57
N GLU A 57 0.43 11.76 -11.15
CA GLU A 57 1.39 12.36 -12.08
C GLU A 57 0.70 12.90 -13.33
N LYS A 58 -0.22 12.14 -13.93
CA LYS A 58 -1.03 12.62 -15.06
C LYS A 58 -1.87 13.85 -14.69
N ILE A 59 -2.45 13.90 -13.49
CA ILE A 59 -3.17 15.08 -13.01
C ILE A 59 -2.21 16.26 -12.85
N LYS A 60 -1.03 16.04 -12.25
CA LYS A 60 0.01 17.07 -12.11
C LYS A 60 0.42 17.65 -13.46
N MET A 61 0.63 16.82 -14.49
CA MET A 61 0.93 17.30 -15.84
C MET A 61 -0.20 18.13 -16.43
N LYS A 62 -1.45 17.71 -16.25
CA LYS A 62 -2.62 18.48 -16.71
C LYS A 62 -2.73 19.83 -16.01
N VAL A 63 -2.51 19.89 -14.69
CA VAL A 63 -2.49 21.14 -13.92
C VAL A 63 -1.37 22.05 -14.42
N HIS A 64 -0.15 21.51 -14.60
CA HIS A 64 0.99 22.27 -15.10
C HIS A 64 0.75 22.85 -16.50
N ASN A 65 0.11 22.09 -17.40
CA ASN A 65 -0.24 22.54 -18.75
C ASN A 65 -1.32 23.64 -18.77
N LEU A 66 -2.07 23.84 -17.68
CA LEU A 66 -3.05 24.93 -17.56
C LEU A 66 -2.42 26.22 -17.02
N GLU A 67 -1.22 26.16 -16.46
CA GLU A 67 -0.46 27.33 -15.98
C GLU A 67 0.40 27.99 -17.07
N ILE A 68 0.56 27.34 -18.24
CA ILE A 68 1.31 27.82 -19.41
C ILE A 68 0.35 28.44 -20.42
#